data_AF-A0A2N4SLS2-F1
#
_entry.id   AF-A0A2N4SLS2-F1
#
_cell.length_a   1.000
_cell.length_b   1.000
_cell.length_c   1.000
_cell.angle_alpha   90.00
_cell.angle_beta   90.00
_cell.angle_gamma   90.00
#
_symmetry.space_group_name_H-M   'P 1'
#
loop_
_entity.id
_entity.type
_entity.pdbx_description
1 polymer ?
#
loop_
_entity_poly.entity_id
_entity_poly.type
_entity_poly.pdbx_seq_one_letter_code
_entity_poly.pdbx_strand_id
1 'polypeptide(L)'
;MPRLTPSSPKKTRPTPLRHAVCATFLIASQVLLPAPALAQVQQILPGLGDGGEMTASAERQLGDQIVRELYRDTDYIDDPVIAAYVQDIWQRLLAAARARGELTPELDERFAWTILLGRDRNINAFALPGGYLGLNLGLLAAVGSRDELATVLGHELSHVTQRHISRIMSKQGKQMPLMIAGLILGMIAASKSRNSDAGQAVIMGSQALFMQNQLSFSRDMEREADRIGFGVMTQAGFAPQGAAAMFEKLQYASRLNDNGSYPYLRSHPLTTERISDMQGRFQFRADAAPPVVPLVMDHAMVASRARVLTRPGVDVLRLWVNAASSGEFAGSSPAQQAGTLYAAAMAAKELRDFKAARALAERLVARTADDAAAAKQARWLQAEIELAGGGAPRAAVLLDVKSKERPEMILAAEAAIAQRQPAPMVPVLRDWVAVHPRDATVWRTLANLYGAQNDTLRAIRADAEANVAILDYPAARDRFKAAQELIRKSGGPIDHYEASIVDTRARAVDVLVKQQAEEPPLK
;
A
#
# COMPACT_ATOMS: atom_id res chain seq x y z
N MET A 1 -106.70 -63.65 25.06
CA MET A 1 -107.10 -63.29 26.44
C MET A 1 -105.96 -62.51 27.11
N PRO A 2 -106.25 -61.68 28.11
CA PRO A 2 -105.81 -60.28 28.18
C PRO A 2 -104.69 -60.03 29.20
N ARG A 3 -104.25 -58.76 29.26
CA ARG A 3 -103.77 -57.98 30.42
C ARG A 3 -102.66 -58.62 31.30
N LEU A 4 -101.62 -57.84 31.59
CA LEU A 4 -101.44 -57.17 32.90
C LEU A 4 -100.10 -56.43 32.94
N THR A 5 -100.19 -55.20 33.44
CA THR A 5 -99.18 -54.25 33.97
C THR A 5 -98.37 -54.83 35.15
N PRO A 6 -97.47 -54.07 35.86
CA PRO A 6 -96.57 -52.96 35.53
C PRO A 6 -95.14 -53.12 36.14
N SER A 7 -94.31 -52.07 35.99
CA SER A 7 -93.47 -51.43 37.04
C SER A 7 -91.94 -51.42 36.84
N SER A 8 -91.44 -50.17 36.70
CA SER A 8 -90.31 -49.54 37.42
C SER A 8 -88.85 -50.01 37.20
N PRO A 9 -87.87 -49.09 37.40
CA PRO A 9 -86.94 -48.77 36.31
C PRO A 9 -85.45 -48.96 36.61
N LYS A 10 -84.68 -48.62 35.57
CA LYS A 10 -83.23 -48.32 35.46
C LYS A 10 -82.29 -49.53 35.45
N LYS A 11 -81.70 -49.77 34.27
CA LYS A 11 -80.25 -49.59 34.03
C LYS A 11 -79.88 -49.78 32.55
N THR A 12 -79.10 -48.82 32.08
CA THR A 12 -78.01 -48.92 31.08
C THR A 12 -78.22 -49.82 29.87
N ARG A 13 -78.33 -49.19 28.69
CA ARG A 13 -78.03 -49.80 27.39
C ARG A 13 -77.39 -48.78 26.44
N PRO A 14 -76.74 -49.26 25.36
CA PRO A 14 -75.37 -48.93 25.00
C PRO A 14 -75.25 -47.98 23.80
N THR A 15 -74.01 -47.60 23.49
CA THR A 15 -73.56 -47.10 22.18
C THR A 15 -74.12 -47.96 21.04
N PRO A 16 -74.43 -47.38 19.87
CA PRO A 16 -73.41 -47.46 18.82
C PRO A 16 -73.35 -46.25 17.87
N LEU A 17 -72.17 -46.14 17.25
CA LEU A 17 -71.90 -45.61 15.91
C LEU A 17 -73.07 -44.91 15.22
N ARG A 18 -72.91 -43.60 14.97
CA ARG A 18 -73.18 -42.91 13.68
C ARG A 18 -73.17 -41.38 13.73
N HIS A 19 -72.72 -40.75 14.82
CA HIS A 19 -72.68 -39.28 14.93
C HIS A 19 -71.26 -38.70 15.14
N ALA A 20 -70.21 -39.43 14.76
CA ALA A 20 -68.82 -38.94 14.82
C ALA A 20 -68.21 -38.68 13.43
N VAL A 21 -69.05 -38.41 12.42
CA VAL A 21 -68.61 -38.11 11.04
C VAL A 21 -68.93 -36.67 10.61
N CYS A 22 -69.75 -35.90 11.37
CA CYS A 22 -70.09 -34.52 10.99
C CYS A 22 -69.77 -33.43 12.03
N ALA A 23 -69.24 -33.78 13.22
CA ALA A 23 -68.91 -32.79 14.26
C ALA A 23 -67.40 -32.50 14.42
N THR A 24 -66.52 -33.28 13.78
CA THR A 24 -65.07 -33.04 13.76
C THR A 24 -64.57 -32.34 12.50
N PHE A 25 -65.38 -32.26 11.43
CA PHE A 25 -65.06 -31.48 10.22
C PHE A 25 -65.31 -29.96 10.37
N LEU A 26 -66.02 -29.52 11.41
CA LEU A 26 -66.31 -28.10 11.68
C LEU A 26 -65.46 -27.49 12.81
N ILE A 27 -64.62 -28.29 13.49
CA ILE A 27 -63.58 -27.80 14.42
C ILE A 27 -62.17 -27.91 13.79
N ALA A 28 -62.01 -28.74 12.75
CA ALA A 28 -60.77 -28.83 11.95
C ALA A 28 -60.65 -27.78 10.82
N SER A 29 -61.61 -26.85 10.69
CA SER A 29 -61.64 -25.81 9.64
C SER A 29 -61.51 -24.37 10.16
N GLN A 30 -61.18 -24.16 11.44
CA GLN A 30 -60.84 -22.85 12.01
C GLN A 30 -59.39 -22.71 12.50
N VAL A 31 -58.49 -23.60 12.08
CA VAL A 31 -57.04 -23.45 12.27
C VAL A 31 -56.36 -23.33 10.89
N LEU A 32 -56.75 -22.31 10.15
CA LEU A 32 -56.10 -21.86 8.91
C LEU A 32 -56.20 -20.34 8.85
N LEU A 33 -55.63 -19.69 9.87
CA LEU A 33 -55.08 -18.35 9.68
C LEU A 33 -53.66 -18.54 9.19
N PRO A 34 -53.22 -17.92 8.08
CA PRO A 34 -51.80 -17.82 7.81
C PRO A 34 -51.19 -17.10 9.00
N ALA A 35 -50.27 -17.76 9.71
CA ALA A 35 -49.38 -17.04 10.59
C ALA A 35 -48.79 -15.89 9.75
N PRO A 36 -48.76 -14.64 10.25
CA PRO A 36 -47.88 -13.68 9.61
C PRO A 36 -46.52 -14.37 9.59
N ALA A 37 -45.96 -14.58 8.39
CA ALA A 37 -44.54 -14.76 8.29
C ALA A 37 -43.96 -13.54 9.01
N LEU A 38 -43.62 -13.72 10.28
CA LEU A 38 -42.53 -12.99 10.89
C LEU A 38 -41.39 -13.31 9.93
N ALA A 39 -41.22 -12.44 8.94
CA ALA A 39 -39.94 -12.23 8.33
C ALA A 39 -39.01 -12.17 9.54
N GLN A 40 -38.22 -13.22 9.72
CA GLN A 40 -36.99 -13.08 10.46
C GLN A 40 -36.24 -12.04 9.65
N VAL A 41 -36.46 -10.78 10.03
CA VAL A 41 -35.45 -9.75 9.92
C VAL A 41 -34.29 -10.39 10.64
N GLN A 42 -33.43 -11.06 9.87
CA GLN A 42 -32.07 -11.34 10.26
C GLN A 42 -31.52 -9.98 10.62
N GLN A 43 -31.62 -9.65 11.90
CA GLN A 43 -30.76 -8.65 12.49
C GLN A 43 -29.36 -9.10 12.11
N ILE A 44 -28.75 -8.31 11.23
CA ILE A 44 -27.36 -8.41 10.86
C ILE A 44 -26.61 -8.17 12.17
N LEU A 45 -26.36 -9.27 12.89
CA LEU A 45 -25.37 -9.32 13.94
C LEU A 45 -24.01 -9.23 13.24
N PRO A 46 -23.12 -8.32 13.67
CA PRO A 46 -21.76 -8.25 13.15
C PRO A 46 -21.10 -9.63 13.26
N GLY A 47 -20.56 -10.11 12.12
CA GLY A 47 -20.21 -11.51 11.91
C GLY A 47 -19.29 -12.12 12.95
N LEU A 48 -19.83 -13.08 13.71
CA LEU A 48 -19.07 -14.27 14.08
C LEU A 48 -19.07 -15.18 12.86
N GLY A 49 -17.88 -15.37 12.28
CA GLY A 49 -17.67 -15.95 10.97
C GLY A 49 -18.47 -17.22 10.71
N ASP A 50 -19.21 -17.21 9.60
CA ASP A 50 -19.61 -18.43 8.93
C ASP A 50 -18.32 -19.10 8.41
N GLY A 51 -18.13 -20.38 8.73
CA GLY A 51 -16.83 -21.05 8.90
C GLY A 51 -15.94 -21.27 7.65
N GLY A 52 -16.03 -20.41 6.63
CA GLY A 52 -15.28 -20.52 5.37
C GLY A 52 -14.50 -19.28 4.92
N GLU A 53 -14.83 -18.07 5.39
CA GLU A 53 -14.19 -16.84 4.92
C GLU A 53 -13.18 -16.25 5.92
N MET A 54 -12.03 -15.83 5.43
CA MET A 54 -11.00 -15.16 6.23
C MET A 54 -11.53 -13.82 6.77
N THR A 55 -11.36 -13.56 8.07
CA THR A 55 -11.77 -12.29 8.69
C THR A 55 -10.84 -11.15 8.27
N ALA A 56 -11.28 -9.89 8.37
CA ALA A 56 -10.44 -8.74 8.03
C ALA A 56 -9.17 -8.67 8.91
N SER A 57 -9.28 -9.02 10.19
CA SER A 57 -8.12 -9.08 11.10
C SER A 57 -7.14 -10.19 10.73
N ALA A 58 -7.63 -11.37 10.33
CA ALA A 58 -6.76 -12.46 9.86
C ALA A 58 -6.05 -12.10 8.54
N GLU A 59 -6.78 -11.45 7.63
CA GLU A 59 -6.22 -10.90 6.38
C GLU A 59 -5.15 -9.83 6.66
N ARG A 60 -5.40 -8.95 7.64
CA ARG A 60 -4.41 -7.98 8.10
C ARG A 60 -3.15 -8.65 8.65
N GLN A 61 -3.31 -9.65 9.51
CA GLN A 61 -2.19 -10.36 10.12
C GLN A 61 -1.32 -11.08 9.06
N LEU A 62 -1.95 -11.70 8.05
CA LEU A 62 -1.22 -12.27 6.91
C LEU A 62 -0.46 -11.21 6.12
N GLY A 63 -1.08 -10.05 5.88
CA GLY A 63 -0.43 -8.91 5.25
C GLY A 63 0.81 -8.43 6.02
N ASP A 64 0.68 -8.27 7.34
CA ASP A 64 1.77 -7.85 8.23
C ASP A 64 2.95 -8.84 8.18
N GLN A 65 2.69 -10.16 8.10
CA GLN A 65 3.73 -11.18 7.93
C GLN A 65 4.49 -11.02 6.61
N ILE A 66 3.78 -10.86 5.49
CA ILE A 66 4.37 -10.72 4.15
C ILE A 66 5.20 -9.43 4.08
N VAL A 67 4.65 -8.32 4.54
CA VAL A 67 5.28 -7.00 4.41
C VAL A 67 6.51 -6.87 5.31
N ARG A 68 6.55 -7.56 6.45
CA ARG A 68 7.75 -7.63 7.29
C ARG A 68 8.96 -8.16 6.53
N GLU A 69 8.77 -9.14 5.65
CA GLU A 69 9.85 -9.65 4.79
C GLU A 69 10.18 -8.67 3.67
N LEU A 70 9.18 -7.97 3.11
CA LEU A 70 9.43 -6.91 2.11
C LEU A 70 10.24 -5.73 2.65
N TYR A 71 10.02 -5.32 3.90
CA TYR A 71 10.84 -4.27 4.53
C TYR A 71 12.32 -4.66 4.68
N ARG A 72 12.63 -5.97 4.67
CA ARG A 72 14.00 -6.50 4.73
C ARG A 72 14.63 -6.67 3.36
N ASP A 73 13.85 -6.52 2.29
CA ASP A 73 14.33 -6.63 0.93
C ASP A 73 15.25 -5.45 0.57
N THR A 74 16.35 -5.74 -0.14
CA THR A 74 17.28 -4.71 -0.60
C THR A 74 16.68 -3.77 -1.65
N ASP A 75 15.62 -4.20 -2.33
CA ASP A 75 14.90 -3.41 -3.32
C ASP A 75 13.84 -2.52 -2.70
N TYR A 76 13.45 -2.72 -1.44
CA TYR A 76 12.59 -1.76 -0.74
C TYR A 76 13.26 -0.38 -0.65
N ILE A 77 12.49 0.66 -0.96
CA ILE A 77 12.95 2.04 -0.90
C ILE A 77 11.88 2.93 -0.27
N ASP A 78 12.31 3.83 0.61
CA ASP A 78 11.48 4.92 1.12
C ASP A 78 12.07 6.25 0.63
N ASP A 79 11.83 6.55 -0.64
CA ASP A 79 12.24 7.81 -1.23
C ASP A 79 11.22 8.91 -0.89
N PRO A 80 11.60 9.98 -0.17
CA PRO A 80 10.63 10.95 0.31
C PRO A 80 9.84 11.65 -0.79
N VAL A 81 10.48 11.96 -1.93
CA VAL A 81 9.85 12.68 -3.04
C VAL A 81 8.83 11.80 -3.75
N ILE A 82 9.21 10.56 -4.09
CA ILE A 82 8.30 9.60 -4.72
C ILE A 82 7.18 9.23 -3.75
N ALA A 83 7.49 8.96 -2.49
CA ALA A 83 6.49 8.62 -1.47
C ALA A 83 5.46 9.74 -1.33
N ALA A 84 5.88 11.01 -1.24
CA ALA A 84 4.95 12.14 -1.16
C ALA A 84 4.05 12.26 -2.41
N TYR A 85 4.62 12.08 -3.60
CA TYR A 85 3.88 12.13 -4.86
C TYR A 85 2.83 11.01 -4.96
N VAL A 86 3.23 9.77 -4.64
CA VAL A 86 2.34 8.60 -4.67
C VAL A 86 1.26 8.72 -3.59
N GLN A 87 1.62 9.20 -2.40
CA GLN A 87 0.70 9.36 -1.28
C GLN A 87 -0.39 10.41 -1.57
N ASP A 88 -0.07 11.52 -2.25
CA ASP A 88 -1.08 12.51 -2.67
C ASP A 88 -2.14 11.88 -3.58
N ILE A 89 -1.74 11.02 -4.52
CA ILE A 89 -2.68 10.29 -5.39
C ILE A 89 -3.48 9.28 -4.55
N TRP A 90 -2.78 8.50 -3.73
CA TRP A 90 -3.37 7.44 -2.92
C TRP A 90 -4.43 7.95 -1.94
N GLN A 91 -4.17 9.07 -1.26
CA GLN A 91 -5.13 9.64 -0.30
C GLN A 91 -6.41 10.13 -0.98
N ARG A 92 -6.32 10.68 -2.21
CA ARG A 92 -7.50 11.07 -2.99
C ARG A 92 -8.32 9.85 -3.41
N LEU A 93 -7.65 8.77 -3.81
CA LEU A 93 -8.31 7.49 -4.15
C LEU A 93 -9.00 6.87 -2.93
N LEU A 94 -8.35 6.83 -1.76
CA LEU A 94 -8.96 6.35 -0.52
C LEU A 94 -10.16 7.20 -0.09
N ALA A 95 -10.05 8.52 -0.18
CA ALA A 95 -11.16 9.43 0.12
C ALA A 95 -12.36 9.19 -0.82
N ALA A 96 -12.09 8.99 -2.11
CA ALA A 96 -13.12 8.66 -3.10
C ALA A 96 -13.74 7.27 -2.87
N ALA A 97 -12.95 6.25 -2.56
CA ALA A 97 -13.43 4.92 -2.22
C ALA A 97 -14.32 4.94 -0.98
N ARG A 98 -13.95 5.70 0.05
CA ARG A 98 -14.79 5.94 1.24
C ARG A 98 -16.10 6.64 0.88
N ALA A 99 -16.06 7.70 0.08
CA ALA A 99 -17.24 8.44 -0.34
C ALA A 99 -18.20 7.58 -1.20
N ARG A 100 -17.66 6.62 -1.95
CA ARG A 100 -18.42 5.67 -2.78
C ARG A 100 -18.94 4.45 -2.01
N GLY A 101 -18.51 4.26 -0.77
CA GLY A 101 -18.87 3.09 0.03
C GLY A 101 -18.09 1.82 -0.28
N GLU A 102 -17.05 1.89 -1.11
CA GLU A 102 -16.16 0.76 -1.40
C GLU A 102 -15.28 0.43 -0.18
N LEU A 103 -15.03 1.42 0.67
CA LEU A 103 -14.29 1.28 1.93
C LEU A 103 -15.26 1.16 3.11
N THR A 104 -15.59 -0.06 3.52
CA THR A 104 -16.44 -0.27 4.70
C THR A 104 -15.74 0.19 5.98
N PRO A 105 -16.48 0.57 7.05
CA PRO A 105 -15.86 0.99 8.31
C PRO A 105 -14.91 -0.05 8.91
N GLU A 106 -15.24 -1.34 8.78
CA GLU A 106 -14.37 -2.43 9.24
C GLU A 106 -13.04 -2.46 8.47
N LEU A 107 -13.08 -2.36 7.13
CA LEU A 107 -11.86 -2.35 6.32
C LEU A 107 -11.04 -1.09 6.57
N ASP A 108 -11.69 0.08 6.65
CA ASP A 108 -11.03 1.36 6.92
C ASP A 108 -10.22 1.32 8.23
N GLU A 109 -10.79 0.72 9.29
CA GLU A 109 -10.13 0.57 10.59
C GLU A 109 -9.04 -0.51 10.61
N ARG A 110 -9.28 -1.67 10.00
CA ARG A 110 -8.42 -2.86 10.18
C ARG A 110 -7.24 -2.90 9.22
N PHE A 111 -7.41 -2.41 7.99
CA PHE A 111 -6.38 -2.52 6.95
C PHE A 111 -5.32 -1.42 7.04
N ALA A 112 -4.18 -1.63 6.38
CA ALA A 112 -2.99 -0.79 6.50
C ALA A 112 -3.02 0.44 5.60
N TRP A 113 -3.68 0.32 4.44
CA TRP A 113 -3.75 1.31 3.37
C TRP A 113 -2.37 1.92 3.03
N THR A 114 -1.35 1.07 2.94
CA THR A 114 0.06 1.47 2.81
C THR A 114 0.63 0.99 1.48
N ILE A 115 1.30 1.91 0.76
CA ILE A 115 2.05 1.59 -0.47
C ILE A 115 3.54 1.40 -0.14
N LEU A 116 4.09 0.28 -0.56
CA LEU A 116 5.50 -0.08 -0.50
C LEU A 116 6.13 0.17 -1.87
N LEU A 117 7.23 0.92 -1.90
CA LEU A 117 7.96 1.20 -3.14
C LEU A 117 9.12 0.22 -3.31
N GLY A 118 9.26 -0.34 -4.52
CA GLY A 118 10.34 -1.24 -4.89
C GLY A 118 11.18 -0.69 -6.03
N ARG A 119 12.52 -0.79 -5.93
CA ARG A 119 13.49 -0.34 -6.95
C ARG A 119 13.42 -1.11 -8.28
N ASP A 120 12.60 -2.14 -8.38
CA ASP A 120 12.46 -2.95 -9.59
C ASP A 120 12.08 -2.09 -10.81
N ARG A 121 12.82 -2.30 -11.90
CA ARG A 121 12.62 -1.64 -13.21
C ARG A 121 11.45 -2.22 -14.01
N ASN A 122 10.93 -3.38 -13.60
CA ASN A 122 9.78 -3.98 -14.23
C ASN A 122 8.51 -3.16 -13.99
N ILE A 123 7.64 -3.13 -14.99
CA ILE A 123 6.36 -2.43 -14.91
C ILE A 123 5.39 -3.32 -14.11
N ASN A 124 5.22 -2.99 -12.83
CA ASN A 124 4.34 -3.72 -11.94
C ASN A 124 3.78 -2.86 -10.79
N ALA A 125 2.58 -3.22 -10.36
CA ALA A 125 1.96 -2.87 -9.09
C ALA A 125 1.14 -4.07 -8.63
N PHE A 126 0.89 -4.19 -7.33
CA PHE A 126 0.16 -5.35 -6.80
C PHE A 126 -0.49 -5.07 -5.44
N ALA A 127 -1.68 -5.61 -5.25
CA ALA A 127 -2.33 -5.71 -3.94
C ALA A 127 -1.77 -6.88 -3.10
N LEU A 128 -1.64 -6.66 -1.80
CA LEU A 128 -1.36 -7.68 -0.80
C LEU A 128 -2.51 -7.74 0.22
N PRO A 129 -2.67 -8.89 0.93
CA PRO A 129 -3.60 -8.99 2.05
C PRO A 129 -3.44 -7.84 3.05
N GLY A 130 -4.54 -7.42 3.67
CA GLY A 130 -4.50 -6.46 4.77
C GLY A 130 -4.34 -5.00 4.37
N GLY A 131 -4.54 -4.68 3.09
CA GLY A 131 -4.47 -3.32 2.56
C GLY A 131 -3.06 -2.78 2.38
N TYR A 132 -2.12 -3.68 2.08
CA TYR A 132 -0.81 -3.30 1.58
C TYR A 132 -0.79 -3.35 0.05
N LEU A 133 -0.02 -2.46 -0.55
CA LEU A 133 0.15 -2.40 -2.00
C LEU A 133 1.63 -2.28 -2.31
N GLY A 134 2.10 -2.96 -3.35
CA GLY A 134 3.43 -2.77 -3.92
C GLY A 134 3.37 -1.92 -5.18
N LEU A 135 4.33 -1.01 -5.33
CA LEU A 135 4.52 -0.21 -6.54
C LEU A 135 6.00 -0.25 -6.95
N ASN A 136 6.27 -0.78 -8.14
CA ASN A 136 7.62 -0.77 -8.70
C ASN A 136 7.94 0.58 -9.34
N LEU A 137 9.18 1.05 -9.16
CA LEU A 137 9.66 2.27 -9.78
C LEU A 137 9.64 2.20 -11.31
N GLY A 138 9.74 1.00 -11.90
CA GLY A 138 9.54 0.76 -13.33
C GLY A 138 8.17 1.21 -13.85
N LEU A 139 7.09 0.95 -13.10
CA LEU A 139 5.75 1.43 -13.47
C LEU A 139 5.69 2.97 -13.40
N LEU A 140 6.19 3.55 -12.31
CA LEU A 140 6.22 5.01 -12.13
C LEU A 140 7.05 5.72 -13.23
N ALA A 141 8.08 5.06 -13.74
CA ALA A 141 8.90 5.54 -14.84
C ALA A 141 8.23 5.44 -16.23
N ALA A 142 7.19 4.61 -16.37
CA ALA A 142 6.54 4.28 -17.63
C ALA A 142 5.20 5.00 -17.86
N VAL A 143 4.49 5.34 -16.77
CA VAL A 143 3.29 6.18 -16.83
C VAL A 143 3.64 7.59 -17.32
N GLY A 144 2.72 8.22 -18.04
CA GLY A 144 2.88 9.56 -18.60
C GLY A 144 2.23 10.68 -17.78
N SER A 145 1.42 10.34 -16.79
CA SER A 145 0.68 11.32 -15.97
C SER A 145 0.29 10.79 -14.58
N ARG A 146 -0.19 11.70 -13.73
CA ARG A 146 -0.88 11.37 -12.45
C ARG A 146 -2.11 10.50 -12.70
N ASP A 147 -2.85 10.75 -13.77
CA ASP A 147 -4.10 10.06 -14.09
C ASP A 147 -3.87 8.60 -14.51
N GLU A 148 -2.80 8.35 -15.29
CA GLU A 148 -2.37 6.98 -15.63
C GLU A 148 -2.00 6.20 -14.36
N LEU A 149 -1.21 6.80 -13.46
CA LEU A 149 -0.85 6.14 -12.20
C LEU A 149 -2.07 5.91 -11.30
N ALA A 150 -2.98 6.89 -11.23
CA ALA A 150 -4.22 6.78 -10.48
C ALA A 150 -5.13 5.67 -11.00
N THR A 151 -5.08 5.38 -12.30
CA THR A 151 -5.80 4.24 -12.91
C THR A 151 -5.29 2.93 -12.31
N VAL A 152 -3.96 2.72 -12.29
CA VAL A 152 -3.37 1.49 -11.75
C VAL A 152 -3.61 1.39 -10.23
N LEU A 153 -3.37 2.47 -9.49
CA LEU A 153 -3.59 2.46 -8.04
C LEU A 153 -5.08 2.28 -7.68
N GLY A 154 -6.00 2.82 -8.48
CA GLY A 154 -7.44 2.59 -8.32
C GLY A 154 -7.84 1.14 -8.59
N HIS A 155 -7.22 0.50 -9.59
CA HIS A 155 -7.38 -0.93 -9.87
C HIS A 155 -6.91 -1.80 -8.70
N GLU A 156 -5.69 -1.56 -8.21
CA GLU A 156 -5.14 -2.30 -7.06
C GLU A 156 -5.92 -2.05 -5.77
N LEU A 157 -6.37 -0.82 -5.53
CA LEU A 157 -7.27 -0.51 -4.41
C LEU A 157 -8.55 -1.35 -4.49
N SER A 158 -9.10 -1.52 -5.70
CA SER A 158 -10.30 -2.33 -5.91
C SER A 158 -10.07 -3.81 -5.61
N HIS A 159 -8.90 -4.35 -5.91
CA HIS A 159 -8.56 -5.71 -5.48
C HIS A 159 -8.59 -5.89 -3.96
N VAL A 160 -8.15 -4.87 -3.22
CA VAL A 160 -8.16 -4.87 -1.75
C VAL A 160 -9.57 -4.67 -1.20
N THR A 161 -10.30 -3.64 -1.65
CA THR A 161 -11.65 -3.34 -1.14
C THR A 161 -12.62 -4.48 -1.42
N GLN A 162 -12.50 -5.10 -2.59
CA GLN A 162 -13.31 -6.26 -2.98
C GLN A 162 -12.78 -7.59 -2.43
N ARG A 163 -11.75 -7.53 -1.58
CA ARG A 163 -11.14 -8.68 -0.89
C ARG A 163 -10.86 -9.86 -1.83
N HIS A 164 -10.35 -9.59 -3.04
CA HIS A 164 -10.14 -10.64 -4.05
C HIS A 164 -9.20 -11.73 -3.56
N ILE A 165 -8.12 -11.35 -2.87
CA ILE A 165 -7.15 -12.32 -2.34
C ILE A 165 -7.81 -13.22 -1.30
N SER A 166 -8.58 -12.65 -0.36
CA SER A 166 -9.40 -13.42 0.58
C SER A 166 -10.36 -14.38 -0.13
N ARG A 167 -11.10 -13.91 -1.15
CA ARG A 167 -12.03 -14.74 -1.93
C ARG A 167 -11.31 -15.87 -2.70
N ILE A 168 -10.12 -15.63 -3.23
CA ILE A 168 -9.28 -16.67 -3.87
C ILE A 168 -8.88 -17.73 -2.84
N MET A 169 -8.38 -17.30 -1.68
CA MET A 169 -7.93 -18.19 -0.62
C MET A 169 -9.08 -19.04 -0.05
N SER A 170 -10.27 -18.45 0.13
CA SER A 170 -11.46 -19.18 0.58
C SER A 170 -11.91 -20.22 -0.45
N LYS A 171 -11.81 -19.92 -1.75
CA LYS A 171 -12.19 -20.86 -2.83
C LYS A 171 -11.20 -22.00 -3.04
N GLN A 172 -9.91 -21.76 -2.84
CA GLN A 172 -8.85 -22.78 -3.00
C GLN A 172 -8.62 -23.63 -1.73
N GLY A 173 -9.37 -23.37 -0.66
CA GLY A 173 -9.25 -24.06 0.62
C GLY A 173 -8.04 -23.61 1.44
N LYS A 174 -7.96 -24.09 2.70
CA LYS A 174 -6.91 -23.71 3.68
C LYS A 174 -5.47 -24.06 3.26
N GLN A 175 -5.26 -24.72 2.11
CA GLN A 175 -3.95 -25.18 1.66
C GLN A 175 -3.18 -24.16 0.82
N MET A 176 -3.82 -23.17 0.18
CA MET A 176 -3.10 -22.17 -0.64
C MET A 176 -2.20 -21.24 0.20
N PRO A 177 -2.66 -20.63 1.31
CA PRO A 177 -1.78 -19.91 2.23
C PRO A 177 -0.59 -20.76 2.72
N LEU A 178 -0.80 -22.05 2.98
CA LEU A 178 0.24 -23.03 3.41
C LEU A 178 1.11 -23.57 2.26
N MET A 179 0.87 -23.17 1.01
CA MET A 179 1.73 -23.52 -0.13
C MET A 179 2.59 -22.32 -0.49
N ILE A 180 1.94 -21.15 -0.54
CA ILE A 180 2.57 -19.85 -0.72
C ILE A 180 3.67 -19.65 0.31
N ALA A 181 3.38 -20.01 1.56
CA ALA A 181 4.27 -19.74 2.65
C ALA A 181 5.42 -20.78 2.74
N GLY A 182 5.21 -22.00 2.23
CA GLY A 182 6.21 -23.07 2.20
C GLY A 182 7.21 -22.95 1.09
N LEU A 183 6.77 -22.39 -0.03
CA LEU A 183 7.67 -21.96 -1.10
C LEU A 183 8.66 -20.89 -0.61
N ILE A 184 8.21 -19.96 0.24
CA ILE A 184 9.07 -18.92 0.85
C ILE A 184 10.14 -19.56 1.78
N LEU A 185 9.73 -20.49 2.66
CA LEU A 185 10.65 -21.22 3.55
C LEU A 185 11.66 -22.11 2.81
N GLY A 186 11.23 -22.83 1.77
CA GLY A 186 12.10 -23.70 0.97
C GLY A 186 13.22 -22.94 0.29
N MET A 187 12.96 -21.70 -0.14
CA MET A 187 13.96 -20.82 -0.75
C MET A 187 14.91 -20.19 0.27
N ILE A 188 14.48 -19.92 1.51
CA ILE A 188 15.35 -19.46 2.62
C ILE A 188 16.32 -20.56 3.06
N ALA A 189 15.90 -21.82 3.04
CA ALA A 189 16.80 -22.95 3.30
C ALA A 189 17.85 -23.09 2.18
N ALA A 190 17.46 -22.84 0.92
CA ALA A 190 18.36 -22.86 -0.22
C ALA A 190 19.37 -21.69 -0.23
N SER A 191 18.96 -20.48 0.16
CA SER A 191 19.84 -19.30 0.21
C SER A 191 20.88 -19.34 1.35
N LYS A 192 20.68 -20.20 2.35
CA LYS A 192 21.67 -20.53 3.40
C LYS A 192 22.62 -21.67 3.00
N SER A 193 22.35 -22.38 1.92
CA SER A 193 23.25 -23.41 1.38
C SER A 193 24.36 -22.75 0.57
N ARG A 194 25.58 -22.69 1.14
CA ARG A 194 26.80 -22.21 0.47
C ARG A 194 27.35 -23.19 -0.57
N ASN A 195 26.51 -23.92 -1.29
CA ASN A 195 26.98 -24.77 -2.39
C ASN A 195 27.03 -23.94 -3.68
N SER A 196 28.26 -23.77 -4.19
CA SER A 196 28.66 -22.87 -5.27
C SER A 196 28.01 -23.12 -6.62
N ASP A 197 27.27 -24.21 -6.80
CA ASP A 197 26.58 -24.53 -8.06
C ASP A 197 25.14 -23.97 -8.12
N ALA A 198 24.61 -23.44 -7.01
CA ALA A 198 23.30 -22.77 -6.97
C ALA A 198 23.40 -21.24 -7.16
N GLY A 199 24.60 -20.71 -7.41
CA GLY A 199 24.89 -19.27 -7.46
C GLY A 199 24.21 -18.48 -8.59
N GLN A 200 23.62 -19.15 -9.59
CA GLN A 200 22.84 -18.48 -10.65
C GLN A 200 21.34 -18.35 -10.35
N ALA A 201 20.82 -18.99 -9.30
CA ALA A 201 19.38 -19.00 -9.01
C ALA A 201 18.91 -17.89 -8.05
N VAL A 202 19.83 -17.10 -7.47
CA VAL A 202 19.50 -16.10 -6.44
C VAL A 202 19.16 -14.71 -7.03
N ILE A 203 19.24 -14.52 -8.35
CA ILE A 203 18.78 -13.29 -9.02
C ILE A 203 17.37 -13.50 -9.57
N MET A 204 16.36 -13.65 -8.71
CA MET A 204 14.95 -13.61 -9.14
C MET A 204 14.05 -13.05 -8.04
N GLY A 205 13.99 -11.71 -7.95
CA GLY A 205 12.89 -10.94 -7.34
C GLY A 205 12.62 -11.15 -5.85
N SER A 206 12.08 -10.13 -5.20
CA SER A 206 11.53 -10.29 -3.85
C SER A 206 10.50 -11.43 -3.83
N GLN A 207 10.46 -12.20 -2.75
CA GLN A 207 9.62 -13.40 -2.61
C GLN A 207 8.12 -13.11 -2.84
N ALA A 208 7.67 -11.87 -2.63
CA ALA A 208 6.31 -11.42 -2.95
C ALA A 208 6.06 -11.22 -4.46
N LEU A 209 7.08 -10.83 -5.24
CA LEU A 209 6.98 -10.74 -6.71
C LEU A 209 6.82 -12.12 -7.34
N PHE A 210 7.44 -13.16 -6.77
CA PHE A 210 7.22 -14.54 -7.22
C PHE A 210 5.79 -15.01 -6.93
N MET A 211 5.24 -14.71 -5.75
CA MET A 211 3.85 -14.99 -5.41
C MET A 211 2.86 -14.28 -6.33
N GLN A 212 3.07 -12.97 -6.58
CA GLN A 212 2.21 -12.18 -7.47
C GLN A 212 2.20 -12.76 -8.89
N ASN A 213 3.36 -13.18 -9.41
CA ASN A 213 3.46 -13.83 -10.72
C ASN A 213 2.68 -15.15 -10.82
N GLN A 214 2.27 -15.74 -9.70
CA GLN A 214 1.43 -16.95 -9.64
C GLN A 214 -0.04 -16.64 -9.29
N LEU A 215 -0.33 -15.46 -8.73
CA LEU A 215 -1.69 -14.98 -8.48
C LEU A 215 -2.29 -14.43 -9.78
N SER A 216 -2.87 -15.32 -10.58
CA SER A 216 -3.75 -14.90 -11.68
C SER A 216 -5.14 -14.64 -11.13
N PHE A 217 -5.57 -13.38 -11.11
CA PHE A 217 -6.96 -13.05 -10.82
C PHE A 217 -7.89 -13.61 -11.90
N SER A 218 -9.12 -13.96 -11.51
CA SER A 218 -10.11 -14.42 -12.48
C SER A 218 -10.56 -13.26 -13.37
N ARG A 219 -11.05 -13.56 -14.58
CA ARG A 219 -11.59 -12.54 -15.49
C ARG A 219 -12.69 -11.70 -14.84
N ASP A 220 -13.51 -12.31 -13.99
CA ASP A 220 -14.59 -11.63 -13.27
C ASP A 220 -14.04 -10.62 -12.24
N MET A 221 -12.98 -11.00 -11.51
CA MET A 221 -12.31 -10.14 -10.54
C MET A 221 -11.61 -8.97 -11.22
N GLU A 222 -10.97 -9.21 -12.37
CA GLU A 222 -10.35 -8.16 -13.16
C GLU A 222 -11.38 -7.15 -13.68
N ARG A 223 -12.54 -7.61 -14.20
CA ARG A 223 -13.62 -6.70 -14.61
C ARG A 223 -14.20 -5.94 -13.42
N GLU A 224 -14.36 -6.58 -12.27
CA GLU A 224 -14.84 -5.91 -11.05
C GLU A 224 -13.87 -4.80 -10.64
N ALA A 225 -12.56 -5.08 -10.63
CA ALA A 225 -11.52 -4.13 -10.29
C ALA A 225 -11.39 -2.97 -11.28
N ASP A 226 -11.47 -3.24 -12.59
CA ASP A 226 -11.45 -2.18 -13.60
C ASP A 226 -12.61 -1.19 -13.40
N ARG A 227 -13.81 -1.71 -13.12
CA ARG A 227 -15.04 -0.92 -12.99
C ARG A 227 -15.04 -0.06 -11.74
N ILE A 228 -14.70 -0.65 -10.60
CA ILE A 228 -14.63 0.07 -9.32
C ILE A 228 -13.46 1.04 -9.36
N GLY A 229 -12.30 0.61 -9.85
CA GLY A 229 -11.10 1.44 -9.96
C GLY A 229 -11.32 2.67 -10.82
N PHE A 230 -11.96 2.50 -11.99
CA PHE A 230 -12.38 3.62 -12.84
C PHE A 230 -13.34 4.58 -12.12
N GLY A 231 -14.35 4.03 -11.42
CA GLY A 231 -15.29 4.83 -10.63
C GLY A 231 -14.64 5.59 -9.48
N VAL A 232 -13.64 4.99 -8.83
CA VAL A 232 -12.88 5.60 -7.73
C VAL A 232 -11.95 6.69 -8.25
N MET A 233 -11.18 6.46 -9.32
CA MET A 233 -10.27 7.47 -9.85
C MET A 233 -11.02 8.71 -10.38
N THR A 234 -12.17 8.52 -11.02
CA THR A 234 -12.99 9.61 -11.55
C THR A 234 -13.64 10.41 -10.42
N GLN A 235 -14.13 9.73 -9.38
CA GLN A 235 -14.61 10.37 -8.15
C GLN A 235 -13.51 11.14 -7.40
N ALA A 236 -12.25 10.66 -7.47
CA ALA A 236 -11.08 11.33 -6.90
C ALA A 236 -10.61 12.55 -7.72
N GLY A 237 -11.27 12.84 -8.85
CA GLY A 237 -10.97 13.98 -9.72
C GLY A 237 -9.88 13.72 -10.75
N PHE A 238 -9.46 12.47 -10.95
CA PHE A 238 -8.53 12.10 -12.02
C PHE A 238 -9.25 11.95 -13.36
N ALA A 239 -8.55 12.29 -14.43
CA ALA A 239 -9.11 12.35 -15.78
C ALA A 239 -9.33 10.93 -16.36
N PRO A 240 -10.52 10.59 -16.89
CA PRO A 240 -10.78 9.31 -17.56
C PRO A 240 -9.78 8.96 -18.68
N GLN A 241 -9.16 9.98 -19.27
CA GLN A 241 -8.18 9.83 -20.34
C GLN A 241 -6.86 9.21 -19.86
N GLY A 242 -6.52 9.34 -18.58
CA GLY A 242 -5.41 8.59 -18.00
C GLY A 242 -5.66 7.09 -18.06
N ALA A 243 -6.89 6.65 -17.80
CA ALA A 243 -7.26 5.25 -17.94
C ALA A 243 -7.23 4.79 -19.39
N ALA A 244 -7.71 5.62 -20.34
CA ALA A 244 -7.61 5.30 -21.76
C ALA A 244 -6.15 5.13 -22.21
N ALA A 245 -5.28 6.07 -21.85
CA ALA A 245 -3.84 6.03 -22.16
C ALA A 245 -3.16 4.80 -21.52
N MET A 246 -3.49 4.47 -20.27
CA MET A 246 -2.92 3.30 -19.60
C MET A 246 -3.36 1.99 -20.26
N PHE A 247 -4.65 1.84 -20.61
CA PHE A 247 -5.14 0.64 -21.30
C PHE A 247 -4.56 0.50 -22.71
N GLU A 248 -4.33 1.61 -23.42
CA GLU A 248 -3.63 1.59 -24.71
C GLU A 248 -2.19 1.11 -24.57
N LYS A 249 -1.45 1.60 -23.56
CA LYS A 249 -0.09 1.12 -23.25
C LYS A 249 -0.06 -0.38 -22.94
N LEU A 250 -1.01 -0.86 -22.14
CA LEU A 250 -1.13 -2.29 -21.81
C LEU A 250 -1.51 -3.13 -23.03
N GLN A 251 -2.39 -2.64 -23.90
CA GLN A 251 -2.74 -3.31 -25.16
C GLN A 251 -1.55 -3.37 -26.12
N TYR A 252 -0.76 -2.30 -26.21
CA TYR A 252 0.45 -2.29 -27.01
C TYR A 252 1.48 -3.30 -26.49
N ALA A 253 1.70 -3.33 -25.17
CA ALA A 253 2.58 -4.27 -24.51
C ALA A 253 2.13 -5.74 -24.67
N SER A 254 0.82 -6.02 -24.65
CA SER A 254 0.31 -7.39 -24.83
C SER A 254 0.42 -7.91 -26.26
N ARG A 255 0.42 -7.02 -27.27
CA ARG A 255 0.59 -7.38 -28.69
C ARG A 255 2.03 -7.65 -29.07
N LEU A 256 2.96 -6.86 -28.53
CA LEU A 256 4.39 -7.02 -28.75
C LEU A 256 4.95 -8.03 -27.75
N ASN A 257 4.63 -9.31 -27.97
CA ASN A 257 5.15 -10.50 -27.28
C ASN A 257 6.07 -10.15 -26.08
N ASP A 258 5.46 -9.97 -24.89
CA ASP A 258 6.10 -9.38 -23.69
C ASP A 258 7.55 -9.85 -23.57
N ASN A 259 8.50 -8.92 -23.70
CA ASN A 259 9.93 -9.21 -23.55
C ASN A 259 10.31 -9.53 -22.08
N GLY A 260 9.31 -9.64 -21.20
CA GLY A 260 9.41 -9.92 -19.78
C GLY A 260 9.30 -8.67 -18.91
N SER A 261 9.26 -7.45 -19.50
CA SER A 261 9.23 -6.18 -18.76
C SER A 261 7.88 -5.82 -18.15
N TYR A 262 6.80 -6.52 -18.53
CA TYR A 262 5.44 -6.32 -18.00
C TYR A 262 4.94 -7.52 -17.16
N PRO A 263 5.56 -7.86 -16.01
CA PRO A 263 4.98 -8.84 -15.07
C PRO A 263 3.52 -8.53 -14.70
N TYR A 264 3.12 -7.25 -14.70
CA TYR A 264 1.74 -6.81 -14.48
C TYR A 264 0.72 -7.55 -15.35
N LEU A 265 1.03 -7.79 -16.64
CA LEU A 265 0.11 -8.48 -17.55
C LEU A 265 -0.03 -9.98 -17.28
N ARG A 266 0.86 -10.56 -16.46
CA ARG A 266 0.79 -11.97 -16.04
C ARG A 266 -0.18 -12.15 -14.88
N SER A 267 -0.17 -11.25 -13.89
CA SER A 267 -1.13 -11.26 -12.78
C SER A 267 -2.48 -10.65 -13.16
N HIS A 268 -2.48 -9.70 -14.11
CA HIS A 268 -3.67 -8.99 -14.63
C HIS A 268 -3.84 -9.21 -16.14
N PRO A 269 -4.29 -10.39 -16.60
CA PRO A 269 -4.44 -10.66 -18.03
C PRO A 269 -5.39 -9.67 -18.70
N LEU A 270 -4.87 -8.92 -19.68
CA LEU A 270 -5.68 -7.98 -20.46
C LEU A 270 -6.41 -8.71 -21.59
N THR A 271 -7.73 -8.81 -21.50
CA THR A 271 -8.58 -9.45 -22.52
C THR A 271 -9.23 -8.39 -23.42
N THR A 272 -9.61 -8.80 -24.64
CA THR A 272 -10.40 -7.95 -25.55
C THR A 272 -11.68 -7.44 -24.89
N GLU A 273 -12.33 -8.28 -24.07
CA GLU A 273 -13.54 -7.90 -23.32
C GLU A 273 -13.28 -6.75 -22.34
N ARG A 274 -12.19 -6.79 -21.56
CA ARG A 274 -11.82 -5.70 -20.63
C ARG A 274 -11.53 -4.41 -21.37
N ILE A 275 -10.79 -4.51 -22.48
CA ILE A 275 -10.50 -3.35 -23.35
C ILE A 275 -11.80 -2.76 -23.87
N SER A 276 -12.74 -3.58 -24.35
CA SER A 276 -14.02 -3.12 -24.85
C SER A 276 -14.92 -2.54 -23.74
N ASP A 277 -14.94 -3.11 -22.53
CA ASP A 277 -15.68 -2.55 -21.38
C ASP A 277 -15.10 -1.18 -20.99
N MET A 278 -13.77 -1.03 -20.95
CA MET A 278 -13.13 0.24 -20.64
C MET A 278 -13.33 1.27 -21.75
N GLN A 279 -13.16 0.90 -23.02
CA GLN A 279 -13.48 1.77 -24.17
C GLN A 279 -14.95 2.20 -24.16
N GLY A 280 -15.85 1.28 -23.83
CA GLY A 280 -17.27 1.56 -23.65
C GLY A 280 -17.57 2.47 -22.45
N ARG A 281 -16.70 2.55 -21.44
CA ARG A 281 -16.81 3.51 -20.31
C ARG A 281 -16.15 4.85 -20.62
N PHE A 282 -15.12 4.82 -21.47
CA PHE A 282 -14.48 6.02 -21.97
C PHE A 282 -15.38 6.82 -22.92
N GLN A 283 -16.60 6.34 -23.25
CA GLN A 283 -17.52 6.93 -24.25
C GLN A 283 -17.21 8.40 -24.41
N PHE A 284 -16.46 8.68 -25.47
CA PHE A 284 -16.21 10.02 -25.93
C PHE A 284 -17.54 10.76 -25.82
N ARG A 285 -17.58 11.88 -25.10
CA ARG A 285 -18.50 12.93 -25.56
C ARG A 285 -18.10 13.11 -27.02
N ALA A 286 -18.93 12.65 -27.95
CA ALA A 286 -18.57 12.50 -29.37
C ALA A 286 -18.07 13.81 -29.99
N ASP A 287 -18.34 14.94 -29.33
CA ASP A 287 -17.95 16.30 -29.70
C ASP A 287 -16.62 16.77 -29.07
N ALA A 288 -15.94 15.94 -28.28
CA ALA A 288 -14.66 16.28 -27.66
C ALA A 288 -13.55 15.35 -28.20
N ALA A 289 -12.56 15.94 -28.87
CA ALA A 289 -11.29 15.24 -29.15
C ALA A 289 -10.77 14.59 -27.86
N PRO A 290 -10.14 13.39 -27.91
CA PRO A 290 -9.52 12.81 -26.72
C PRO A 290 -8.55 13.84 -26.15
N PRO A 291 -8.75 14.37 -24.93
CA PRO A 291 -7.76 15.27 -24.40
C PRO A 291 -6.50 14.46 -24.14
N VAL A 292 -5.47 14.75 -24.93
CA VAL A 292 -4.10 14.35 -24.64
C VAL A 292 -3.81 14.81 -23.23
N VAL A 293 -3.57 13.89 -22.30
CA VAL A 293 -3.14 14.27 -20.95
C VAL A 293 -1.73 14.85 -21.10
N PRO A 294 -1.54 16.18 -20.97
CA PRO A 294 -0.25 16.78 -21.26
C PRO A 294 0.74 16.32 -20.21
N LEU A 295 1.97 16.00 -20.64
CA LEU A 295 3.06 15.75 -19.70
C LEU A 295 3.33 17.05 -18.92
N VAL A 296 3.15 16.98 -17.61
CA VAL A 296 3.44 18.09 -16.68
C VAL A 296 4.84 17.92 -16.08
N MET A 297 5.49 19.03 -15.73
CA MET A 297 6.88 19.06 -15.29
C MET A 297 7.10 18.21 -14.03
N ASP A 298 6.23 18.34 -13.03
CA ASP A 298 6.34 17.61 -11.76
C ASP A 298 6.29 16.09 -11.97
N HIS A 299 5.40 15.60 -12.84
CA HIS A 299 5.34 14.19 -13.19
C HIS A 299 6.59 13.74 -13.95
N ALA A 300 7.04 14.51 -14.93
CA ALA A 300 8.24 14.19 -15.71
C ALA A 300 9.49 14.06 -14.82
N MET A 301 9.61 14.92 -13.80
CA MET A 301 10.69 14.91 -12.82
C MET A 301 10.60 13.70 -11.88
N VAL A 302 9.41 13.35 -11.37
CA VAL A 302 9.22 12.16 -10.52
C VAL A 302 9.48 10.86 -11.30
N ALA A 303 8.99 10.75 -12.54
CA ALA A 303 9.28 9.61 -13.40
C ALA A 303 10.79 9.49 -13.68
N SER A 304 11.48 10.61 -13.86
CA SER A 304 12.94 10.66 -14.02
C SER A 304 13.68 10.24 -12.76
N ARG A 305 13.23 10.66 -11.58
CA ARG A 305 13.73 10.21 -10.28
C ARG A 305 13.60 8.69 -10.13
N ALA A 306 12.43 8.15 -10.47
CA ALA A 306 12.17 6.70 -10.44
C ALA A 306 13.14 5.94 -11.34
N ARG A 307 13.37 6.41 -12.57
CA ARG A 307 14.35 5.80 -13.50
C ARG A 307 15.76 5.74 -12.90
N VAL A 308 16.24 6.82 -12.30
CA VAL A 308 17.58 6.84 -11.68
C VAL A 308 17.68 5.91 -10.48
N LEU A 309 16.63 5.87 -9.65
CA LEU A 309 16.60 5.04 -8.44
C LEU A 309 16.47 3.54 -8.71
N THR A 310 16.10 3.12 -9.94
CA THR A 310 16.18 1.70 -10.37
C THR A 310 17.62 1.21 -10.58
N ARG A 311 18.62 2.09 -10.45
CA ARG A 311 20.07 1.80 -10.57
C ARG A 311 20.42 1.14 -11.92
N PRO A 312 20.24 1.84 -13.04
CA PRO A 312 20.41 1.26 -14.38
C PRO A 312 21.87 0.96 -14.78
N GLY A 313 22.85 1.31 -13.95
CA GLY A 313 24.27 1.16 -14.21
C GLY A 313 24.94 2.43 -14.72
N VAL A 314 26.28 2.48 -14.59
CA VAL A 314 27.10 3.68 -14.81
C VAL A 314 26.98 4.24 -16.24
N ASP A 315 26.89 3.37 -17.25
CA ASP A 315 26.84 3.81 -18.65
C ASP A 315 25.52 4.51 -18.99
N VAL A 316 24.39 4.02 -18.44
CA VAL A 316 23.09 4.67 -18.58
C VAL A 316 23.08 6.02 -17.85
N LEU A 317 23.70 6.10 -16.66
CA LEU A 317 23.83 7.38 -15.95
C LEU A 317 24.62 8.41 -16.77
N ARG A 318 25.73 8.01 -17.40
CA ARG A 318 26.51 8.89 -18.30
C ARG A 318 25.70 9.33 -19.51
N LEU A 319 24.92 8.42 -20.10
CA LEU A 319 24.01 8.75 -21.21
C LEU A 319 23.02 9.85 -20.80
N TRP A 320 22.39 9.75 -19.62
CA TRP A 320 21.45 10.76 -19.14
C TRP A 320 22.11 12.10 -18.83
N VAL A 321 23.33 12.11 -18.29
CA VAL A 321 24.10 13.35 -18.13
C VAL A 321 24.30 14.04 -19.48
N ASN A 322 24.65 13.28 -20.52
CA ASN A 322 24.88 13.81 -21.86
C ASN A 322 23.58 14.23 -22.58
N ALA A 323 22.47 13.56 -22.29
CA ALA A 323 21.16 13.84 -22.90
C ALA A 323 20.72 15.30 -22.70
N ALA A 324 21.06 15.91 -21.56
CA ALA A 324 20.78 17.31 -21.25
C ALA A 324 21.52 18.34 -22.13
N SER A 325 22.42 17.89 -23.01
CA SER A 325 23.15 18.75 -23.98
C SER A 325 22.93 18.31 -25.43
N SER A 326 21.98 17.40 -25.67
CA SER A 326 21.67 16.88 -27.01
C SER A 326 20.83 17.85 -27.84
N GLY A 327 20.84 17.67 -29.17
CA GLY A 327 19.91 18.39 -30.06
C GLY A 327 18.44 18.03 -29.79
N GLU A 328 18.17 16.79 -29.37
CA GLU A 328 16.83 16.31 -28.97
C GLU A 328 16.31 17.10 -27.76
N PHE A 329 17.17 17.39 -26.78
CA PHE A 329 16.81 18.22 -25.63
C PHE A 329 16.35 19.63 -26.05
N ALA A 330 17.05 20.25 -27.00
CA ALA A 330 16.71 21.60 -27.47
C ALA A 330 15.33 21.65 -28.16
N GLY A 331 14.93 20.59 -28.87
CA GLY A 331 13.62 20.48 -29.51
C GLY A 331 12.48 19.95 -28.64
N SER A 332 12.78 19.50 -27.41
CA SER A 332 11.81 18.87 -26.51
C SER A 332 10.90 19.88 -25.81
N SER A 333 9.74 19.42 -25.33
CA SER A 333 8.79 20.25 -24.58
C SER A 333 9.37 20.71 -23.22
N PRO A 334 8.83 21.80 -22.64
CA PRO A 334 9.08 22.22 -21.26
C PRO A 334 9.22 21.10 -20.22
N ALA A 335 8.26 20.18 -20.19
CA ALA A 335 8.23 19.10 -19.21
C ALA A 335 9.26 18.00 -19.52
N GLN A 336 9.49 17.70 -20.80
CA GLN A 336 10.54 16.78 -21.22
C GLN A 336 11.93 17.32 -20.88
N GLN A 337 12.16 18.62 -21.06
CA GLN A 337 13.39 19.30 -20.67
C GLN A 337 13.60 19.25 -19.15
N ALA A 338 12.56 19.55 -18.36
CA ALA A 338 12.62 19.45 -16.90
C ALA A 338 12.95 18.02 -16.43
N GLY A 339 12.28 17.00 -16.97
CA GLY A 339 12.57 15.60 -16.68
C GLY A 339 14.02 15.20 -17.06
N THR A 340 14.48 15.60 -18.25
CA THR A 340 15.85 15.31 -18.71
C THR A 340 16.90 15.97 -17.81
N LEU A 341 16.72 17.24 -17.45
CA LEU A 341 17.62 17.95 -16.53
C LEU A 341 17.61 17.31 -15.14
N TYR A 342 16.44 16.87 -14.65
CA TYR A 342 16.32 16.16 -13.38
C TYR A 342 17.09 14.84 -13.39
N ALA A 343 16.86 14.00 -14.41
CA ALA A 343 17.57 12.74 -14.59
C ALA A 343 19.08 12.96 -14.68
N ALA A 344 19.51 13.95 -15.46
CA ALA A 344 20.92 14.29 -15.64
C ALA A 344 21.59 14.75 -14.35
N ALA A 345 20.96 15.67 -13.60
CA ALA A 345 21.48 16.19 -12.34
C ALA A 345 21.59 15.07 -11.29
N MET A 346 20.56 14.23 -11.19
CA MET A 346 20.56 13.08 -10.28
C MET A 346 21.56 12.01 -10.71
N ALA A 347 21.71 11.73 -12.00
CA ALA A 347 22.72 10.80 -12.51
C ALA A 347 24.14 11.30 -12.24
N ALA A 348 24.42 12.59 -12.43
CA ALA A 348 25.70 13.19 -12.06
C ALA A 348 25.97 13.09 -10.55
N LYS A 349 24.93 13.25 -9.70
CA LYS A 349 25.02 13.03 -8.25
C LYS A 349 25.43 11.59 -7.93
N GLU A 350 24.76 10.60 -8.53
CA GLU A 350 25.08 9.17 -8.34
C GLU A 350 26.51 8.81 -8.83
N LEU A 351 26.97 9.45 -9.90
CA LEU A 351 28.36 9.35 -10.39
C LEU A 351 29.38 10.11 -9.53
N ARG A 352 28.93 10.83 -8.50
CA ARG A 352 29.74 11.73 -7.64
C ARG A 352 30.41 12.88 -8.40
N ASP A 353 29.93 13.24 -9.59
CA ASP A 353 30.32 14.46 -10.28
C ASP A 353 29.45 15.63 -9.77
N PHE A 354 29.76 16.08 -8.55
CA PHE A 354 29.01 17.15 -7.90
C PHE A 354 29.17 18.52 -8.58
N LYS A 355 30.16 18.68 -9.47
CA LYS A 355 30.31 19.90 -10.26
C LYS A 355 29.28 19.90 -11.39
N ALA A 356 29.20 18.81 -12.15
CA ALA A 356 28.18 18.64 -13.19
C ALA A 356 26.77 18.64 -12.60
N ALA A 357 26.56 17.94 -11.48
CA ALA A 357 25.26 17.86 -10.82
C ALA A 357 24.72 19.25 -10.42
N ARG A 358 25.56 20.12 -9.86
CA ARG A 358 25.19 21.51 -9.51
C ARG A 358 24.81 22.32 -10.75
N ALA A 359 25.64 22.28 -11.79
CA ALA A 359 25.37 23.02 -13.03
C ALA A 359 24.06 22.57 -13.70
N LEU A 360 23.78 21.27 -13.69
CA LEU A 360 22.53 20.71 -14.22
C LEU A 360 21.32 21.08 -13.34
N ALA A 361 21.48 21.08 -12.01
CA ALA A 361 20.44 21.50 -11.07
C ALA A 361 20.11 23.00 -11.20
N GLU A 362 21.09 23.87 -11.42
CA GLU A 362 20.87 25.30 -11.69
C GLU A 362 20.05 25.52 -12.97
N ARG A 363 20.39 24.79 -14.05
CA ARG A 363 19.61 24.79 -15.30
C ARG A 363 18.19 24.28 -15.07
N LEU A 364 18.01 23.24 -14.25
CA LEU A 364 16.70 22.73 -13.87
C LEU A 364 15.87 23.78 -13.14
N VAL A 365 16.43 24.44 -12.12
CA VAL A 365 15.75 25.49 -11.35
C VAL A 365 15.26 26.61 -12.29
N ALA A 366 16.11 27.07 -13.21
CA ALA A 366 15.72 28.05 -14.22
C ALA A 366 14.61 27.55 -15.15
N ARG A 367 14.65 26.26 -15.55
CA ARG A 367 13.63 25.65 -16.41
C ARG A 367 12.27 25.55 -15.73
N THR A 368 12.25 25.34 -14.42
CA THR A 368 11.04 25.15 -13.62
C THR A 368 10.49 26.44 -12.98
N ALA A 369 11.10 27.60 -13.25
CA ALA A 369 10.80 28.84 -12.53
C ALA A 369 9.34 29.34 -12.67
N ASP A 370 8.67 28.95 -13.75
CA ASP A 370 7.27 29.27 -14.06
C ASP A 370 6.25 28.27 -13.48
N ASP A 371 6.71 27.17 -12.87
CA ASP A 371 5.87 26.13 -12.26
C ASP A 371 6.27 25.92 -10.79
N ALA A 372 5.42 26.36 -9.85
CA ALA A 372 5.72 26.29 -8.43
C ALA A 372 5.93 24.85 -7.89
N ALA A 373 5.20 23.87 -8.43
CA ALA A 373 5.33 22.48 -8.00
C ALA A 373 6.66 21.88 -8.49
N ALA A 374 7.01 22.16 -9.75
CA ALA A 374 8.27 21.74 -10.34
C ALA A 374 9.46 22.47 -9.69
N ALA A 375 9.39 23.79 -9.48
CA ALA A 375 10.43 24.57 -8.81
C ALA A 375 10.74 24.04 -7.41
N LYS A 376 9.72 23.63 -6.67
CA LYS A 376 9.87 23.01 -5.35
C LYS A 376 10.64 21.68 -5.43
N GLN A 377 10.28 20.79 -6.36
CA GLN A 377 11.01 19.53 -6.55
C GLN A 377 12.46 19.75 -7.03
N ALA A 378 12.70 20.74 -7.88
CA ALA A 378 14.04 21.12 -8.33
C ALA A 378 14.91 21.60 -7.17
N ARG A 379 14.34 22.42 -6.28
CA ARG A 379 14.98 22.90 -5.04
C ARG A 379 15.33 21.75 -4.10
N TRP A 380 14.47 20.76 -3.93
CA TRP A 380 14.79 19.56 -3.14
C TRP A 380 15.96 18.77 -3.73
N LEU A 381 15.98 18.54 -5.05
CA LEU A 381 17.11 17.88 -5.70
C LEU A 381 18.41 18.69 -5.55
N GLN A 382 18.34 20.02 -5.65
CA GLN A 382 19.49 20.88 -5.42
C GLN A 382 20.03 20.75 -3.98
N ALA A 383 19.14 20.71 -2.98
CA ALA A 383 19.53 20.48 -1.58
C ALA A 383 20.15 19.09 -1.38
N GLU A 384 19.59 18.04 -1.99
CA GLU A 384 20.19 16.68 -1.97
C GLU A 384 21.60 16.66 -2.56
N ILE A 385 21.82 17.35 -3.68
CA ILE A 385 23.14 17.45 -4.34
C ILE A 385 24.13 18.18 -3.41
N GLU A 386 23.69 19.25 -2.75
CA GLU A 386 24.53 19.97 -1.81
C GLU A 386 24.89 19.12 -0.59
N LEU A 387 23.92 18.42 0.02
CA LEU A 387 24.19 17.52 1.14
C LEU A 387 25.17 16.40 0.75
N ALA A 388 24.94 15.74 -0.39
CA ALA A 388 25.80 14.68 -0.90
C ALA A 388 27.22 15.19 -1.20
N GLY A 389 27.35 16.44 -1.64
CA GLY A 389 28.62 17.11 -1.92
C GLY A 389 29.26 17.80 -0.71
N GLY A 390 28.76 17.58 0.52
CA GLY A 390 29.29 18.17 1.77
C GLY A 390 28.93 19.65 2.00
N GLY A 391 28.08 20.24 1.17
CA GLY A 391 27.65 21.64 1.22
C GLY A 391 26.44 21.89 2.12
N ALA A 392 26.43 21.39 3.35
CA ALA A 392 25.28 21.49 4.25
C ALA A 392 24.74 22.93 4.48
N PRO A 393 25.59 23.97 4.62
CA PRO A 393 25.10 25.35 4.70
C PRO A 393 24.36 25.81 3.43
N ARG A 394 24.81 25.39 2.24
CA ARG A 394 24.12 25.71 0.98
C ARG A 394 22.78 24.98 0.89
N ALA A 395 22.73 23.72 1.31
CA ALA A 395 21.47 22.98 1.40
C ALA A 395 20.47 23.65 2.34
N ALA A 396 20.91 24.12 3.52
CA ALA A 396 20.02 24.73 4.50
C ALA A 396 19.38 26.05 4.01
N VAL A 397 20.11 26.87 3.23
CA VAL A 397 19.54 28.09 2.63
C VAL A 397 18.41 27.76 1.63
N LEU A 398 18.42 26.56 1.06
CA LEU A 398 17.41 26.10 0.13
C LEU A 398 16.17 25.53 0.82
N LEU A 399 16.13 25.37 2.14
CA LEU A 399 15.10 24.59 2.84
C LEU A 399 14.39 25.41 3.92
N ASP A 400 13.07 25.27 4.03
CA ASP A 400 12.28 25.83 5.12
C ASP A 400 12.16 24.83 6.27
N VAL A 401 12.78 25.14 7.40
CA VAL A 401 12.71 24.35 8.64
C VAL A 401 11.30 24.24 9.22
N LYS A 402 10.36 25.09 8.79
CA LYS A 402 8.95 25.05 9.20
C LYS A 402 8.07 24.28 8.21
N SER A 403 8.63 23.80 7.10
CA SER A 403 7.88 23.03 6.12
C SER A 403 7.27 21.79 6.76
N LYS A 404 6.00 21.53 6.44
CA LYS A 404 5.29 20.32 6.82
C LYS A 404 5.32 19.27 5.72
N GLU A 405 6.07 19.51 4.65
CA GLU A 405 6.21 18.54 3.58
C GLU A 405 7.31 17.53 3.92
N ARG A 406 6.96 16.24 3.87
CA ARG A 406 7.84 15.14 4.25
C ARG A 406 9.25 15.21 3.62
N PRO A 407 9.42 15.46 2.30
CA PRO A 407 10.75 15.54 1.70
C PRO A 407 11.59 16.67 2.27
N GLU A 408 10.99 17.84 2.42
CA GLU A 408 11.69 19.04 2.89
C GLU A 408 12.06 18.94 4.37
N MET A 409 11.16 18.38 5.19
CA MET A 409 11.41 18.13 6.60
C MET A 409 12.61 17.18 6.80
N ILE A 410 12.69 16.10 6.03
CA ILE A 410 13.82 15.15 6.10
C ILE A 410 15.12 15.84 5.67
N LEU A 411 15.12 16.53 4.52
CA LEU A 411 16.31 17.24 4.03
C LEU A 411 16.77 18.34 4.99
N ALA A 412 15.85 19.07 5.60
CA ALA A 412 16.16 20.12 6.57
C ALA A 412 16.77 19.52 7.85
N ALA A 413 16.28 18.37 8.31
CA ALA A 413 16.86 17.64 9.43
C ALA A 413 18.27 17.13 9.12
N GLU A 414 18.50 16.57 7.93
CA GLU A 414 19.83 16.15 7.48
C GLU A 414 20.81 17.33 7.42
N ALA A 415 20.39 18.46 6.87
CA ALA A 415 21.17 19.69 6.84
C ALA A 415 21.47 20.23 8.25
N ALA A 416 20.52 20.15 9.17
CA ALA A 416 20.68 20.56 10.56
C ALA A 416 21.69 19.66 11.31
N ILE A 417 21.63 18.34 11.10
CA ILE A 417 22.60 17.37 11.67
C ILE A 417 24.00 17.68 11.14
N ALA A 418 24.16 17.83 9.82
CA ALA A 418 25.44 18.08 9.18
C ALA A 418 26.08 19.42 9.63
N GLN A 419 25.27 20.41 9.98
CA GLN A 419 25.73 21.69 10.54
C GLN A 419 25.93 21.68 12.06
N ARG A 420 25.66 20.56 12.74
CA ARG A 420 25.66 20.45 14.20
C ARG A 420 24.68 21.43 14.86
N GLN A 421 23.56 21.71 14.21
CA GLN A 421 22.46 22.54 14.71
C GLN A 421 21.11 21.78 14.71
N PRO A 422 21.01 20.62 15.38
CA PRO A 422 19.81 19.75 15.31
C PRO A 422 18.57 20.31 16.03
N ALA A 423 18.74 21.27 16.95
CA ALA A 423 17.67 21.72 17.85
C ALA A 423 16.38 22.20 17.16
N PRO A 424 16.42 23.00 16.07
CA PRO A 424 15.21 23.50 15.42
C PRO A 424 14.33 22.40 14.80
N MET A 425 14.93 21.27 14.39
CA MET A 425 14.22 20.22 13.65
C MET A 425 13.60 19.15 14.56
N VAL A 426 14.05 19.03 15.81
CA VAL A 426 13.47 18.07 16.78
C VAL A 426 11.95 18.22 16.97
N PRO A 427 11.40 19.41 17.29
CA PRO A 427 9.96 19.54 17.47
C PRO A 427 9.19 19.23 16.19
N VAL A 428 9.71 19.63 15.03
CA VAL A 428 9.09 19.39 13.71
C VAL A 428 8.90 17.90 13.45
N LEU A 429 9.96 17.11 13.61
CA LEU A 429 9.89 15.66 13.37
C LEU A 429 9.13 14.92 14.47
N ARG A 430 9.25 15.37 15.73
CA ARG A 430 8.48 14.80 16.85
C ARG A 430 6.98 14.97 16.64
N ASP A 431 6.56 16.16 16.22
CA ASP A 431 5.15 16.44 15.99
C ASP A 431 4.63 15.66 14.76
N TRP A 432 5.47 15.45 13.73
CA TRP A 432 5.13 14.59 12.59
C TRP A 432 4.87 13.14 13.00
N VAL A 433 5.78 12.51 13.74
CA VAL A 433 5.64 11.09 14.10
C VAL A 433 4.53 10.83 15.12
N ALA A 434 4.07 11.86 15.83
CA ALA A 434 2.89 11.78 16.69
C ALA A 434 1.61 11.52 15.88
N VAL A 435 1.52 12.06 14.66
CA VAL A 435 0.37 11.85 13.75
C VAL A 435 0.65 10.81 12.66
N HIS A 436 1.91 10.52 12.36
CA HIS A 436 2.35 9.49 11.41
C HIS A 436 3.25 8.45 12.08
N PRO A 437 2.76 7.66 13.06
CA PRO A 437 3.60 6.76 13.85
C PRO A 437 4.23 5.61 13.05
N ARG A 438 3.75 5.36 11.83
CA ARG A 438 4.28 4.35 10.90
C ARG A 438 5.37 4.89 9.96
N ASP A 439 5.78 6.14 10.07
CA ASP A 439 6.85 6.72 9.26
C ASP A 439 8.24 6.40 9.84
N ALA A 440 8.78 5.24 9.45
CA ALA A 440 10.04 4.74 9.98
C ALA A 440 11.25 5.65 9.66
N THR A 441 11.26 6.27 8.48
CA THR A 441 12.37 7.15 8.06
C THR A 441 12.37 8.42 8.90
N VAL A 442 11.21 9.00 9.20
CA VAL A 442 11.16 10.19 10.07
C VAL A 442 11.52 9.82 11.51
N TRP A 443 11.09 8.67 12.03
CA TRP A 443 11.57 8.17 13.33
C TRP A 443 13.09 8.02 13.40
N ARG A 444 13.71 7.46 12.35
CA ARG A 444 15.16 7.28 12.29
C ARG A 444 15.91 8.60 12.15
N THR A 445 15.35 9.54 11.39
CA THR A 445 15.89 10.89 11.27
C THR A 445 15.81 11.63 12.61
N LEU A 446 14.72 11.46 13.36
CA LEU A 446 14.57 11.99 14.71
C LEU A 446 15.56 11.36 15.69
N ALA A 447 15.82 10.05 15.60
CA ALA A 447 16.87 9.38 16.39
C ALA A 447 18.25 10.00 16.13
N ASN A 448 18.57 10.29 14.87
CA ASN A 448 19.83 10.95 14.49
C ASN A 448 19.92 12.38 15.04
N LEU A 449 18.82 13.14 15.04
CA LEU A 449 18.77 14.48 15.65
C LEU A 449 19.06 14.44 17.15
N TYR A 450 18.45 13.49 17.89
CA TYR A 450 18.74 13.31 19.31
C TYR A 450 20.19 12.86 19.55
N GLY A 451 20.70 11.95 18.73
CA GLY A 451 22.11 11.53 18.77
C GLY A 451 23.07 12.71 18.58
N ALA A 452 22.78 13.61 17.65
CA ALA A 452 23.56 14.83 17.43
C ALA A 452 23.50 15.83 18.62
N GLN A 453 22.51 15.70 19.51
CA GLN A 453 22.40 16.46 20.77
C GLN A 453 23.00 15.70 21.97
N ASN A 454 23.56 14.52 21.75
CA ASN A 454 23.97 13.57 22.80
C ASN A 454 22.81 13.12 23.72
N ASP A 455 21.55 13.25 23.28
CA ASP A 455 20.38 12.70 23.98
C ASP A 455 20.22 11.22 23.62
N THR A 456 21.07 10.40 24.23
CA THR A 456 21.19 8.97 23.91
C THR A 456 19.90 8.20 24.20
N LEU A 457 19.19 8.55 25.29
CA LEU A 457 17.96 7.86 25.68
C LEU A 457 16.85 8.06 24.65
N ARG A 458 16.60 9.32 24.25
CA ARG A 458 15.60 9.62 23.21
C ARG A 458 16.01 9.09 21.84
N ALA A 459 17.30 9.09 21.53
CA ALA A 459 17.81 8.50 20.29
C ALA A 459 17.49 6.99 20.20
N ILE A 460 17.80 6.23 21.26
CA ILE A 460 17.49 4.78 21.30
C ILE A 460 15.98 4.54 21.23
N ARG A 461 15.18 5.34 21.94
CA ARG A 461 13.71 5.25 21.88
C ARG A 461 13.18 5.48 20.46
N ALA A 462 13.63 6.54 19.79
CA ALA A 462 13.19 6.86 18.44
C ALA A 462 13.60 5.76 17.44
N ASP A 463 14.80 5.17 17.59
CA ASP A 463 15.21 4.02 16.77
C ASP A 463 14.36 2.76 17.07
N ALA A 464 13.96 2.54 18.33
CA ALA A 464 13.04 1.46 18.67
C ALA A 464 11.68 1.63 17.97
N GLU A 465 11.10 2.83 17.98
CA GLU A 465 9.83 3.12 17.28
C GLU A 465 9.98 3.01 15.75
N ALA A 466 11.14 3.37 15.19
CA ALA A 466 11.42 3.14 13.77
C ALA A 466 11.34 1.65 13.39
N ASN A 467 11.76 0.75 14.28
CA ASN A 467 11.63 -0.70 14.08
C ASN A 467 10.19 -1.18 14.25
N VAL A 468 9.42 -0.60 15.18
CA VAL A 468 7.97 -0.86 15.31
C VAL A 468 7.23 -0.46 14.02
N ALA A 469 7.59 0.67 13.43
CA ALA A 469 6.97 1.20 12.22
C ALA A 469 7.08 0.23 11.03
N ILE A 470 8.19 -0.51 10.91
CA ILE A 470 8.44 -1.54 9.89
C ILE A 470 8.13 -2.98 10.34
N LEU A 471 7.42 -3.14 11.45
CA LEU A 471 7.01 -4.45 11.98
C LEU A 471 8.18 -5.38 12.41
N ASP A 472 9.37 -4.82 12.64
CA ASP A 472 10.50 -5.55 13.24
C ASP A 472 10.45 -5.42 14.77
N TYR A 473 9.44 -6.05 15.36
CA TYR A 473 9.21 -6.02 16.80
C TYR A 473 10.36 -6.64 17.62
N PRO A 474 11.04 -7.71 17.18
CA PRO A 474 12.23 -8.20 17.86
C PRO A 474 13.35 -7.15 17.95
N ALA A 475 13.68 -6.46 16.85
CA ALA A 475 14.68 -5.39 16.86
C ALA A 475 14.23 -4.21 17.74
N ALA A 476 12.95 -3.83 17.67
CA ALA A 476 12.39 -2.80 18.54
C ALA A 476 12.52 -3.15 20.04
N ARG A 477 12.22 -4.40 20.41
CA ARG A 477 12.35 -4.89 21.79
C ARG A 477 13.79 -4.76 22.29
N ASP A 478 14.76 -5.14 21.46
CA ASP A 478 16.17 -5.07 21.84
C ASP A 478 16.63 -3.62 22.07
N ARG A 479 16.14 -2.68 21.26
CA ARG A 479 16.35 -1.24 21.48
C ARG A 479 15.69 -0.73 22.76
N PHE A 480 14.43 -1.11 23.03
CA PHE A 480 13.76 -0.73 24.28
C PHE A 480 14.48 -1.28 25.51
N LYS A 481 14.97 -2.52 25.47
CA LYS A 481 15.80 -3.10 26.56
C LYS A 481 17.11 -2.33 26.75
N ALA A 482 17.76 -1.92 25.66
CA ALA A 482 18.96 -1.08 25.75
C ALA A 482 18.67 0.28 26.41
N ALA A 483 17.52 0.90 26.12
CA ALA A 483 17.07 2.12 26.79
C ALA A 483 16.81 1.91 28.29
N GLN A 484 16.16 0.80 28.67
CA GLN A 484 15.94 0.45 30.08
C GLN A 484 17.26 0.20 30.84
N GLU A 485 18.23 -0.47 30.20
CA GLU A 485 19.57 -0.67 30.77
C GLU A 485 20.28 0.67 30.98
N LEU A 486 20.20 1.59 30.00
CA LEU A 486 20.78 2.92 30.11
C LEU A 486 20.18 3.71 31.28
N ILE A 487 18.86 3.67 31.44
CA ILE A 487 18.15 4.28 32.57
C ILE A 487 18.68 3.72 33.90
N ARG A 488 18.80 2.40 34.02
CA ARG A 488 19.25 1.74 35.25
C ARG A 488 20.71 2.04 35.60
N LYS A 489 21.57 2.16 34.58
CA LYS A 489 23.01 2.47 34.76
C LYS A 489 23.30 3.96 34.92
N SER A 490 22.36 4.84 34.58
CA SER A 490 22.55 6.28 34.71
C SER A 490 22.69 6.65 36.19
N GLY A 491 23.89 7.09 36.59
CA GLY A 491 24.15 7.64 37.93
C GLY A 491 23.77 9.12 38.07
N GLY A 492 23.18 9.73 37.03
CA GLY A 492 22.76 11.14 37.00
C GLY A 492 21.24 11.31 37.00
N PRO A 493 20.73 12.56 36.95
CA PRO A 493 19.29 12.84 36.89
C PRO A 493 18.67 12.20 35.63
N ILE A 494 17.65 11.38 35.84
CA ILE A 494 16.90 10.68 34.79
C ILE A 494 15.64 11.48 34.45
N ASP A 495 15.34 11.64 33.17
CA ASP A 495 14.04 12.13 32.74
C ASP A 495 12.96 11.07 33.02
N HIS A 496 12.21 11.25 34.10
CA HIS A 496 11.19 10.30 34.55
C HIS A 496 10.05 10.12 33.53
N TYR A 497 9.76 11.14 32.71
CA TYR A 497 8.74 11.02 31.67
C TYR A 497 9.22 10.09 30.55
N GLU A 498 10.45 10.30 30.06
CA GLU A 498 11.03 9.41 29.03
C GLU A 498 11.20 7.98 29.54
N ALA A 499 11.63 7.79 30.80
CA ALA A 499 11.74 6.46 31.39
C ALA A 499 10.38 5.73 31.43
N SER A 500 9.31 6.42 31.83
CA SER A 500 7.95 5.86 31.85
C SER A 500 7.44 5.49 30.44
N ILE A 501 7.75 6.32 29.44
CA ILE A 501 7.42 6.03 28.04
C ILE A 501 8.16 4.77 27.57
N VAL A 502 9.46 4.68 27.84
CA VAL A 502 10.30 3.52 27.48
C VAL A 502 9.73 2.24 28.09
N ASP A 503 9.41 2.22 29.38
CA ASP A 503 8.87 1.04 30.05
C ASP A 503 7.49 0.63 29.53
N THR A 504 6.64 1.61 29.23
CA THR A 504 5.30 1.35 28.69
C THR A 504 5.37 0.78 27.27
N ARG A 505 6.22 1.38 26.42
CA ARG A 505 6.41 0.92 25.05
C ARG A 505 7.14 -0.42 24.99
N ALA A 506 8.13 -0.67 25.85
CA ALA A 506 8.79 -1.97 25.97
C ALA A 506 7.79 -3.10 26.22
N ARG A 507 6.88 -2.91 27.19
CA ARG A 507 5.81 -3.89 27.49
C ARG A 507 4.85 -4.09 26.32
N ALA A 508 4.45 -3.02 25.64
CA ALA A 508 3.60 -3.12 24.45
C ALA A 508 4.29 -3.90 23.32
N VAL A 509 5.58 -3.65 23.08
CA VAL A 509 6.36 -4.38 22.09
C VAL A 509 6.58 -5.84 22.48
N ASP A 510 6.77 -6.16 23.76
CA ASP A 510 6.84 -7.55 24.21
C ASP A 510 5.57 -8.34 23.91
N VAL A 511 4.39 -7.71 23.99
CA VAL A 511 3.12 -8.32 23.56
C VAL A 511 3.12 -8.57 22.05
N LEU A 512 3.53 -7.58 21.25
CA LEU A 512 3.61 -7.72 19.79
C LEU A 512 4.58 -8.83 19.36
N VAL A 513 5.73 -8.97 20.03
CA VAL A 513 6.70 -10.05 19.77
C VAL A 513 6.09 -11.41 20.10
N LYS A 514 5.32 -11.54 21.18
CA LYS A 514 4.63 -12.80 21.51
C LYS A 514 3.56 -13.14 20.48
N GLN A 515 2.73 -12.17 20.10
CA GLN A 515 1.73 -12.34 19.04
C GLN A 515 2.38 -12.78 17.73
N GLN A 516 3.49 -12.14 17.36
CA GLN A 516 4.26 -12.52 16.18
C GLN A 516 4.87 -13.93 16.27
N ALA A 517 5.25 -14.39 17.47
CA ALA A 517 5.76 -15.75 17.65
C ALA A 517 4.65 -16.83 17.60
N GLU A 518 3.41 -16.43 17.90
CA GLU A 518 2.21 -17.28 17.80
C GLU A 518 1.62 -17.33 16.38
N GLU A 519 2.08 -16.43 15.49
CA GLU A 519 1.72 -16.47 14.07
C GLU A 519 2.08 -17.86 13.50
N PRO A 520 1.14 -18.54 12.81
CA PRO A 520 1.49 -19.77 12.13
C PRO A 520 2.65 -19.45 11.19
N PRO A 521 3.76 -20.22 11.25
CA PRO A 521 4.86 -19.97 10.36
C PRO A 521 4.32 -19.95 8.96
N LEU A 522 4.86 -19.03 8.16
CA LEU A 522 4.65 -19.02 6.74
C LEU A 522 5.19 -20.36 6.20
N LYS A 523 4.35 -21.41 6.21
CA LYS A 523 4.68 -22.82 6.03
C LYS A 523 4.40 -23.34 4.67
#